data_AF-A0A1M5AN28-F1
#
_entry.id   AF-A0A1M5AN28-F1
#
_cell.length_a   1.000
_cell.length_b   1.000
_cell.length_c   1.000
_cell.angle_alpha   90.00
_cell.angle_beta   90.00
_cell.angle_gamma   90.00
#
_symmetry.space_group_name_H-M   'P 1'
#
loop_
_entity.id
_entity.type
_entity.pdbx_description
1 polymer ?
#
loop_
_entity_poly.entity_id
_entity_poly.type
_entity_poly.pdbx_seq_one_letter_code
_entity_poly.pdbx_strand_id
1 'polypeptide(L)'
;MGVASAVLSPIAYSPVAEAGIISVDCGGAQWEVTIDDESVLMIGKNHAHVSIKRYCLDMGHPLAPQVADVMWGAGYVCNDLNTGKPIGPANVALAIANYMSANY
;
A
#
# COMPACT_ATOMS: atom_id res chain seq x y z
N MET A 1 13.21 -52.25 -11.27
CA MET A 1 12.50 -51.31 -12.18
C MET A 1 11.75 -50.35 -11.30
N GLY A 2 12.20 -49.09 -11.23
CA GLY A 2 11.64 -48.07 -10.35
C GLY A 2 10.43 -47.41 -10.98
N VAL A 3 9.35 -47.23 -10.22
CA VAL A 3 8.27 -46.30 -10.56
C VAL A 3 8.53 -45.01 -9.80
N ALA A 4 8.71 -43.92 -10.55
CA ALA A 4 8.85 -42.58 -10.00
C ALA A 4 7.50 -42.12 -9.45
N SER A 5 7.37 -42.02 -8.13
CA SER A 5 6.29 -41.26 -7.51
C SER A 5 6.65 -39.79 -7.53
N ALA A 6 6.15 -39.06 -8.52
CA ALA A 6 6.09 -37.61 -8.45
C ALA A 6 5.03 -37.23 -7.42
N VAL A 7 5.47 -37.01 -6.17
CA VAL A 7 4.63 -36.33 -5.18
C VAL A 7 4.57 -34.87 -5.61
N LEU A 8 3.44 -34.48 -6.22
CA LEU A 8 3.07 -33.07 -6.33
C LEU A 8 2.89 -32.55 -4.91
N SER A 9 3.97 -32.01 -4.33
CA SER A 9 3.86 -31.22 -3.11
C SER A 9 2.89 -30.08 -3.39
N PRO A 10 1.87 -29.85 -2.54
CA PRO A 10 1.09 -28.64 -2.65
C PRO A 10 2.06 -27.47 -2.57
N ILE A 11 2.08 -26.64 -3.60
CA ILE A 11 2.79 -25.37 -3.57
C ILE A 11 2.15 -24.62 -2.40
N ALA A 12 2.90 -24.47 -1.31
CA ALA A 12 2.51 -23.64 -0.20
C ALA A 12 2.49 -22.19 -0.70
N TYR A 13 1.36 -21.76 -1.25
CA TYR A 13 1.07 -20.36 -1.41
C TYR A 13 0.69 -19.82 -0.04
N SER A 14 1.67 -19.24 0.65
CA SER A 14 1.48 -18.17 1.64
C SER A 14 2.84 -17.54 1.90
N PRO A 15 2.93 -16.22 1.76
CA PRO A 15 2.71 -15.40 2.92
C PRO A 15 1.36 -14.72 2.81
N VAL A 16 0.60 -14.72 3.90
CA VAL A 16 -0.39 -13.68 4.16
C VAL A 16 0.32 -12.36 3.86
N ALA A 17 -0.15 -11.58 2.88
CA ALA A 17 0.47 -10.30 2.61
C ALA A 17 0.25 -9.44 3.87
N GLU A 18 1.31 -9.26 4.65
CA GLU A 18 1.27 -8.45 5.86
C GLU A 18 1.05 -7.02 5.43
N ALA A 19 -0.14 -6.47 5.71
CA ALA A 19 -0.45 -5.08 5.41
C ALA A 19 0.70 -4.16 5.85
N GLY A 20 1.29 -3.43 4.91
CA GLY A 20 2.33 -2.45 5.19
C GLY A 20 1.82 -1.34 6.12
N ILE A 21 2.46 -1.15 7.27
CA ILE A 21 2.15 -0.05 8.19
C ILE A 21 3.26 1.01 8.10
N ILE A 22 2.86 2.24 7.80
CA ILE A 22 3.76 3.39 7.70
C ILE A 22 3.40 4.41 8.77
N SER A 23 4.36 4.76 9.62
CA SER A 23 4.24 5.89 10.55
C SER A 23 4.86 7.14 9.94
N VAL A 24 4.11 8.25 9.93
CA VAL A 24 4.50 9.51 9.29
C VAL A 24 4.31 10.68 10.25
N ASP A 25 5.37 11.42 10.51
CA ASP A 25 5.31 12.71 11.21
C ASP A 25 5.05 13.85 10.21
N CYS A 26 4.01 14.64 10.47
CA CYS A 26 3.61 15.77 9.63
C CYS A 26 3.78 17.12 10.35
N GLY A 27 4.75 17.26 11.27
CA GLY A 27 5.10 18.54 11.89
C GLY A 27 3.96 19.14 12.74
N GLY A 28 3.22 18.29 13.44
CA GLY A 28 2.06 18.68 14.25
C GLY A 28 0.91 17.68 14.24
N ALA A 29 1.01 16.62 13.42
CA ALA A 29 0.14 15.46 13.51
C ALA A 29 0.94 14.18 13.16
N GLN A 30 0.77 13.13 13.94
CA GLN A 30 1.29 11.80 13.67
C GLN A 30 0.23 10.96 12.95
N TRP A 31 0.64 10.32 11.88
CA TRP A 31 -0.22 9.50 11.04
C TRP A 31 0.30 8.07 11.00
N GLU A 32 -0.62 7.12 11.07
CA GLU A 32 -0.39 5.74 10.70
C GLU A 32 -1.17 5.43 9.42
N VAL A 33 -0.52 4.83 8.45
CA VAL A 33 -1.13 4.42 7.19
C VAL A 33 -0.95 2.93 7.05
N THR A 34 -2.07 2.22 7.04
CA THR A 34 -2.12 0.81 6.66
C THR A 34 -2.35 0.73 5.17
N ILE A 35 -1.50 -0.01 4.48
CA ILE A 35 -1.60 -0.33 3.06
C ILE A 35 -2.01 -1.79 2.95
N ASP A 36 -3.09 -2.05 2.22
CA ASP A 36 -3.55 -3.40 1.95
C ASP A 36 -2.83 -3.94 0.71
N ASP A 37 -1.72 -4.64 0.92
CA ASP A 37 -0.86 -5.18 -0.14
C ASP A 37 -1.58 -6.20 -1.05
N GLU A 38 -2.65 -6.84 -0.56
CA GLU A 38 -3.50 -7.74 -1.37
C GLU A 38 -4.36 -6.97 -2.38
N SER A 39 -4.60 -5.68 -2.12
CA SER A 39 -5.40 -4.81 -2.98
C SER A 39 -4.59 -4.07 -4.04
N VAL A 40 -3.26 -4.27 -4.09
CA VAL A 40 -2.39 -3.59 -5.05
C VAL A 40 -2.68 -4.08 -6.46
N LEU A 41 -3.19 -3.18 -7.28
CA LEU A 41 -3.45 -3.38 -8.70
C LEU A 41 -2.47 -2.53 -9.52
N MET A 42 -1.48 -3.18 -10.13
CA MET A 42 -0.54 -2.52 -11.04
C MET A 42 -1.24 -2.10 -12.33
N ILE A 43 -1.25 -0.79 -12.61
CA ILE A 43 -1.84 -0.19 -13.81
C ILE A 43 -0.79 -0.01 -14.91
N GLY A 44 0.45 0.26 -14.50
CA GLY A 44 1.56 0.45 -15.42
C GLY A 44 2.90 0.43 -14.69
N LYS A 45 3.96 0.78 -15.42
CA LYS A 45 5.28 0.93 -14.81
C LYS A 45 5.23 2.07 -13.80
N ASN A 46 5.54 1.75 -12.55
CA ASN A 46 5.51 2.68 -11.41
C ASN A 46 4.14 3.34 -11.18
N HIS A 47 3.05 2.63 -11.47
CA HIS A 47 1.69 3.13 -11.29
C HIS A 47 0.77 2.01 -10.80
N ALA A 48 0.12 2.21 -9.66
CA ALA A 48 -0.79 1.25 -9.06
C ALA A 48 -1.98 1.93 -8.37
N HIS A 49 -3.08 1.19 -8.27
CA HIS A 49 -4.15 1.47 -7.33
C HIS A 49 -4.00 0.59 -6.10
N VAL A 50 -4.19 1.14 -4.91
CA VAL A 50 -4.07 0.37 -3.65
C VAL A 50 -5.05 0.88 -2.60
N SER A 51 -5.67 -0.03 -1.86
CA SER A 51 -6.51 0.31 -0.72
C SER A 51 -5.65 0.69 0.48
N ILE A 52 -5.99 1.80 1.10
CA ILE A 52 -5.30 2.31 2.28
C ILE A 52 -6.30 2.67 3.37
N LYS A 53 -5.83 2.62 4.62
CA LYS A 53 -6.53 3.17 5.77
C LYS A 53 -5.59 4.09 6.52
N ARG A 54 -6.07 5.30 6.84
CA ARG A 54 -5.29 6.32 7.53
C ARG A 54 -5.82 6.51 8.93
N TYR A 55 -4.92 6.66 9.88
CA TYR A 55 -5.23 6.93 11.27
C TYR A 55 -4.42 8.16 11.72
N CYS A 56 -5.12 9.22 12.13
CA CYS A 56 -4.48 10.38 12.73
C CYS A 56 -4.43 10.15 14.25
N LEU A 57 -3.22 9.93 14.78
CA LEU A 57 -3.00 9.60 16.19
C LEU A 57 -3.48 10.74 17.10
N ASP A 58 -3.29 11.99 16.69
CA ASP A 58 -3.73 13.17 17.44
C ASP A 58 -5.25 13.37 17.46
N MET A 59 -5.96 12.93 16.43
CA MET A 59 -7.42 13.02 16.36
C MET A 59 -8.13 11.78 16.94
N GLY A 60 -7.38 10.73 17.25
CA GLY A 60 -7.88 9.52 17.92
C GLY A 60 -8.92 8.72 17.15
N HIS A 61 -9.03 8.88 15.82
CA HIS A 61 -9.97 8.09 15.02
C HIS A 61 -9.45 7.73 13.64
N PRO A 62 -9.80 6.53 13.11
CA PRO A 62 -9.47 6.15 11.75
C PRO A 62 -10.31 6.95 10.76
N LEU A 63 -9.69 7.34 9.66
CA LEU A 63 -10.41 7.82 8.49
C LEU A 63 -11.03 6.64 7.74
N ALA A 64 -12.02 6.96 6.91
CA ALA A 64 -12.62 5.99 6.00
C ALA A 64 -11.55 5.35 5.11
N PRO A 65 -11.66 4.06 4.79
CA PRO A 65 -10.81 3.41 3.79
C PRO A 65 -10.90 4.16 2.46
N GLN A 66 -9.77 4.26 1.78
CA GLN A 66 -9.66 4.94 0.49
C GLN A 66 -8.90 4.05 -0.49
N VAL A 67 -9.16 4.22 -1.78
CA VAL A 67 -8.31 3.65 -2.83
C VAL A 67 -7.41 4.77 -3.30
N ALA A 68 -6.10 4.61 -3.14
CA ALA A 68 -5.09 5.54 -3.60
C ALA A 68 -4.67 5.18 -5.02
N ASP A 69 -4.69 6.17 -5.92
CA ASP A 69 -4.01 6.17 -7.20
C ASP A 69 -2.59 6.69 -6.99
N VAL A 70 -1.60 5.79 -7.13
CA VAL A 70 -0.21 6.07 -6.76
C VAL A 70 0.71 5.91 -7.98
N MET A 71 1.42 6.97 -8.32
CA MET A 71 2.51 6.97 -9.30
C MET A 71 3.84 7.30 -8.63
N TRP A 72 4.93 6.63 -9.01
CA TRP A 72 6.28 6.87 -8.46
C TRP A 72 7.38 6.91 -9.54
N GLY A 73 8.59 7.32 -9.16
CA GLY A 73 9.77 7.41 -10.04
C GLY A 73 10.31 8.83 -10.17
N ALA A 74 10.13 9.48 -11.33
CA ALA A 74 10.62 10.85 -11.59
C ALA A 74 9.91 11.93 -10.74
N GLY A 75 8.85 11.54 -10.04
CA GLY A 75 8.06 12.32 -9.09
C GLY A 75 7.08 11.37 -8.41
N TYR A 76 6.10 11.92 -7.69
CA TYR A 76 5.02 11.11 -7.15
C TYR A 76 3.65 11.76 -7.33
N VAL A 77 2.65 10.91 -7.48
CA VAL A 77 1.23 11.27 -7.38
C VAL A 77 0.63 10.30 -6.38
N CYS A 78 -0.20 10.80 -5.46
CA CYS A 78 -0.95 9.96 -4.52
C CYS A 78 -2.28 10.64 -4.23
N ASN A 79 -3.30 10.26 -4.99
CA ASN A 79 -4.63 10.84 -4.92
C ASN A 79 -5.66 9.77 -4.54
N ASP A 80 -6.73 10.17 -3.89
CA ASP A 80 -7.89 9.33 -3.72
C ASP A 80 -8.54 9.10 -5.09
N LEU A 81 -8.66 7.84 -5.50
CA LEU A 81 -9.18 7.44 -6.80
C LEU A 81 -10.64 7.89 -7.00
N ASN A 82 -11.43 7.96 -5.93
CA ASN A 82 -12.85 8.32 -6.00
C ASN A 82 -13.06 9.83 -6.15
N THR A 83 -12.23 10.64 -5.52
CA THR A 83 -12.40 12.09 -5.43
C THR A 83 -11.39 12.89 -6.25
N GLY A 84 -10.30 12.26 -6.70
CA GLY A 84 -9.16 12.89 -7.37
C GLY A 84 -8.35 13.83 -6.46
N LYS A 85 -8.66 13.89 -5.16
CA LYS A 85 -7.99 14.78 -4.21
C LYS A 85 -6.74 14.12 -3.61
N PRO A 86 -5.71 14.89 -3.24
CA PRO A 86 -4.53 14.34 -2.58
C PRO A 86 -4.86 13.53 -1.32
N ILE A 87 -4.14 12.43 -1.12
CA ILE A 87 -4.24 11.62 0.10
C ILE A 87 -3.53 12.33 1.25
N GLY A 88 -4.31 13.04 2.07
CA GLY A 88 -3.84 13.59 3.33
C GLY A 88 -2.73 14.64 3.18
N PRO A 89 -1.92 14.84 4.23
CA PRO A 89 -0.76 15.73 4.19
C PRO A 89 0.28 15.25 3.16
N ALA A 90 1.08 16.16 2.63
CA ALA A 90 2.09 15.84 1.60
C ALA A 90 3.07 14.72 2.02
N ASN A 91 3.46 14.68 3.30
CA ASN A 91 4.35 13.66 3.83
C ASN A 91 3.71 12.27 3.83
N VAL A 92 2.39 12.17 4.05
CA VAL A 92 1.66 10.89 4.00
C VAL A 92 1.63 10.37 2.56
N ALA A 93 1.25 11.22 1.62
CA ALA A 93 1.25 10.91 0.20
C ALA A 93 2.64 10.46 -0.30
N LEU A 94 3.70 11.15 0.13
CA LEU A 94 5.08 10.79 -0.19
C LEU A 94 5.48 9.44 0.42
N ALA A 95 5.10 9.17 1.67
CA ALA A 95 5.45 7.93 2.34
C ALA A 95 4.79 6.72 1.67
N ILE A 96 3.53 6.86 1.24
CA ILE A 96 2.84 5.83 0.45
C ILE A 96 3.60 5.59 -0.87
N ALA A 97 3.95 6.64 -1.61
CA ALA A 97 4.69 6.49 -2.87
C ALA A 97 6.08 5.83 -2.69
N ASN A 98 6.79 6.17 -1.61
CA ASN A 98 8.07 5.55 -1.27
C ASN A 98 7.90 4.06 -0.91
N TYR A 99 6.85 3.72 -0.17
CA TYR A 99 6.53 2.33 0.13
C TYR A 99 6.24 1.55 -1.14
N MET A 100 5.40 2.08 -2.04
CA MET A 100 5.11 1.42 -3.31
C MET A 100 6.38 1.22 -4.13
N SER A 101 7.23 2.24 -4.23
CA SER A 101 8.51 2.16 -4.96
C SER A 101 9.53 1.18 -4.38
N ALA A 102 9.44 0.84 -3.08
CA ALA A 102 10.35 -0.10 -2.44
C ALA A 102 9.88 -1.56 -2.60
N ASN A 103 8.58 -1.77 -2.80
CA ASN A 103 7.96 -3.10 -2.78
C ASN A 103 7.43 -3.56 -4.16
N TYR A 104 7.23 -2.66 -5.12
CA TYR A 104 6.63 -2.92 -6.43
C TYR A 104 7.34 -2.16 -7.58
#